data_AF-A0A940BUK8-F1
#
_entry.id   AF-A0A940BUK8-F1
#
_cell.length_a   1.000
_cell.length_b   1.000
_cell.length_c   1.000
_cell.angle_alpha   90.00
_cell.angle_beta   90.00
_cell.angle_gamma   90.00
#
_symmetry.space_group_name_H-M   'P 1'
#
loop_
_entity.id
_entity.type
_entity.pdbx_description
1 polymer ?
#
loop_
_entity_poly.entity_id
_entity_poly.type
_entity_poly.pdbx_seq_one_letter_code
_entity_poly.pdbx_strand_id
1 'polypeptide(L)'
;MDYAKLAELLFPDVTETPADVEKKYPPRALPQDAKVTRFAPSPTGFVHLGGLYQTIVGERLAHQSGGVFFLRIEDTDEKREIAGAAQKLISTLAHYGVHFDEGAVIGDDGEIAYKGEYGPYKQSERGPIYRVYAKDLVRRGLAYPVFTTREELESLNASDKKAEVKSREWTEEFAEQQKEEMLARRVFTLK
;
A
#
# COMPACT_ATOMS: atom_id res chain seq x y z
N MET A 1 -3.48 20.55 20.13
CA MET A 1 -4.28 20.33 18.92
C MET A 1 -5.26 19.22 19.20
N ASP A 2 -6.54 19.40 18.88
CA ASP A 2 -7.54 18.34 19.03
C ASP A 2 -7.53 17.45 17.78
N TYR A 3 -6.69 16.41 17.82
CA TYR A 3 -6.53 15.45 16.72
C TYR A 3 -7.78 14.60 16.51
N ALA A 4 -8.58 14.36 17.56
CA ALA A 4 -9.83 13.64 17.44
C ALA A 4 -10.83 14.45 16.62
N LYS A 5 -11.01 15.74 16.96
CA LYS A 5 -11.85 16.65 16.17
C LYS A 5 -11.37 16.78 14.73
N LEU A 6 -10.06 16.88 14.50
CA LEU A 6 -9.50 16.93 13.13
C LEU A 6 -9.81 15.66 12.33
N ALA A 7 -9.66 14.47 12.94
CA ALA A 7 -9.95 13.20 12.29
C ALA A 7 -11.43 13.07 11.91
N GLU A 8 -12.34 13.53 12.77
CA GLU A 8 -13.79 13.55 12.46
C GLU A 8 -14.13 14.53 11.32
N LEU A 9 -13.45 15.68 11.26
CA LEU A 9 -13.64 16.64 10.17
C LEU A 9 -13.14 16.11 8.81
N LEU A 10 -12.00 15.41 8.80
CA LEU A 10 -11.42 14.87 7.57
C LEU A 10 -12.09 13.59 7.08
N PHE A 11 -12.65 12.79 7.99
CA PHE A 11 -13.24 11.48 7.70
C PHE A 11 -14.61 11.30 8.40
N PRO A 12 -15.59 12.17 8.08
CA PRO A 12 -16.88 12.19 8.79
C PRO A 12 -17.74 10.95 8.52
N ASP A 13 -17.55 10.30 7.39
CA ASP A 13 -18.27 9.13 6.92
C ASP A 13 -17.59 7.80 7.30
N VAL A 14 -16.40 7.85 7.91
CA VAL A 14 -15.67 6.66 8.35
C VAL A 14 -16.04 6.33 9.79
N THR A 15 -16.88 5.31 9.96
CA THR A 15 -17.39 4.87 11.27
C THR A 15 -16.69 3.63 11.83
N GLU A 16 -16.07 2.83 10.95
CA GLU A 16 -15.34 1.62 11.37
C GLU A 16 -14.00 1.96 12.04
N THR A 17 -13.59 1.09 12.96
CA THR A 17 -12.27 1.19 13.62
C THR A 17 -11.28 0.18 13.04
N PRO A 18 -9.95 0.36 13.26
CA PRO A 18 -8.95 -0.66 12.90
C PRO A 18 -9.29 -2.05 13.45
N ALA A 19 -9.79 -2.13 14.67
CA ALA A 19 -10.19 -3.40 15.29
C ALA A 19 -11.38 -4.06 14.55
N ASP A 20 -12.30 -3.27 13.99
CA ASP A 20 -13.42 -3.82 13.21
C ASP A 20 -12.93 -4.33 11.85
N VAL A 21 -11.96 -3.66 11.23
CA VAL A 21 -11.30 -4.15 10.01
C VAL A 21 -10.53 -5.44 10.29
N GLU A 22 -9.76 -5.50 11.36
CA GLU A 22 -8.96 -6.69 11.72
C GLU A 22 -9.85 -7.91 11.98
N LYS A 23 -11.04 -7.74 12.58
CA LYS A 23 -12.02 -8.83 12.74
C LYS A 23 -12.51 -9.42 11.41
N LYS A 24 -12.53 -8.64 10.33
CA LYS A 24 -12.90 -9.14 8.98
C LYS A 24 -11.83 -10.07 8.40
N TYR A 25 -10.60 -10.00 8.90
CA TYR A 25 -9.43 -10.70 8.38
C TYR A 25 -8.76 -11.51 9.48
N PRO A 26 -9.35 -12.64 9.91
CA PRO A 26 -8.82 -13.44 11.01
C PRO A 26 -7.41 -13.96 10.69
N PRO A 27 -6.61 -14.38 11.69
CA PRO A 27 -5.32 -15.00 11.44
C PRO A 27 -5.42 -16.27 10.58
N ARG A 28 -4.46 -16.49 9.68
CA ARG A 28 -4.43 -17.74 8.88
C ARG A 28 -4.12 -18.93 9.78
N ALA A 29 -4.82 -20.03 9.56
CA ALA A 29 -4.52 -21.32 10.21
C ALA A 29 -3.30 -21.99 9.55
N LEU A 30 -2.10 -21.48 9.85
CA LEU A 30 -0.84 -21.97 9.28
C LEU A 30 0.13 -22.47 10.37
N PRO A 31 1.11 -23.32 10.00
CA PRO A 31 2.21 -23.69 10.90
C PRO A 31 2.93 -22.47 11.49
N GLN A 32 3.50 -22.61 12.68
CA GLN A 32 4.14 -21.52 13.44
C GLN A 32 5.23 -20.75 12.66
N ASP A 33 5.94 -21.41 11.74
CA ASP A 33 7.02 -20.81 10.95
C ASP A 33 6.65 -20.55 9.48
N ALA A 34 5.40 -20.80 9.10
CA ALA A 34 4.92 -20.62 7.76
C ALA A 34 5.12 -19.17 7.27
N LYS A 35 5.58 -19.03 6.03
CA LYS A 35 5.83 -17.72 5.42
C LYS A 35 4.67 -17.35 4.52
N VAL A 36 4.03 -16.23 4.83
CA VAL A 36 3.05 -15.61 3.95
C VAL A 36 3.78 -14.56 3.11
N THR A 37 3.89 -14.81 1.81
CA THR A 37 4.59 -13.94 0.87
C THR A 37 3.61 -13.44 -0.18
N ARG A 38 3.99 -12.39 -0.91
CA ARG A 38 3.16 -11.88 -2.01
C ARG A 38 3.96 -11.41 -3.20
N PHE A 39 3.34 -11.52 -4.36
CA PHE A 39 3.68 -10.70 -5.52
C PHE A 39 2.68 -9.55 -5.62
N ALA A 40 3.20 -8.32 -5.73
CA ALA A 40 2.38 -7.11 -5.70
C ALA A 40 2.69 -6.20 -6.91
N PRO A 41 2.33 -6.62 -8.14
CA PRO A 41 2.62 -5.84 -9.33
C PRO A 41 1.66 -4.67 -9.49
N SER A 42 2.17 -3.54 -9.98
CA SER A 42 1.35 -2.51 -10.61
C SER A 42 1.10 -2.89 -12.08
N PRO A 43 -0.15 -2.81 -12.59
CA PRO A 43 -0.50 -3.23 -13.95
C PRO A 43 -0.06 -2.22 -15.02
N THR A 44 1.19 -1.75 -14.96
CA THR A 44 1.74 -0.68 -15.82
C THR A 44 2.53 -1.21 -17.02
N GLY A 45 2.49 -2.52 -17.29
CA GLY A 45 3.23 -3.13 -18.38
C GLY A 45 3.66 -4.57 -18.11
N PHE A 46 4.78 -4.96 -18.72
CA PHE A 46 5.32 -6.32 -18.64
C PHE A 46 6.09 -6.57 -17.34
N VAL A 47 6.03 -7.80 -16.84
CA VAL A 47 6.89 -8.25 -15.75
C VAL A 47 8.33 -8.32 -16.26
N HIS A 48 9.20 -7.45 -15.75
CA HIS A 48 10.63 -7.52 -16.04
C HIS A 48 11.30 -8.61 -15.19
N LEU A 49 12.54 -8.98 -15.56
CA LEU A 49 13.30 -10.06 -14.92
C LEU A 49 13.39 -9.90 -13.39
N GLY A 50 13.65 -8.67 -12.91
CA GLY A 50 13.67 -8.39 -11.47
C GLY A 50 12.37 -8.72 -10.75
N GLY A 51 11.21 -8.43 -11.35
CA GLY A 51 9.90 -8.76 -10.80
C GLY A 51 9.69 -10.28 -10.78
N LEU A 52 10.04 -10.97 -11.87
CA LEU A 52 9.96 -12.43 -11.94
C LEU A 52 10.83 -13.11 -10.88
N TYR A 53 12.07 -12.64 -10.69
CA TYR A 53 12.97 -13.17 -9.67
C TYR A 53 12.36 -13.06 -8.26
N GLN A 54 11.82 -11.89 -7.91
CA GLN A 54 11.14 -11.69 -6.63
C GLN A 54 9.92 -12.59 -6.47
N THR A 55 9.13 -12.77 -7.54
CA THR A 55 7.97 -13.67 -7.56
C THR A 55 8.38 -15.11 -7.24
N ILE A 56 9.43 -15.62 -7.90
CA ILE A 56 9.90 -17.00 -7.69
C ILE A 56 10.44 -17.19 -6.27
N VAL A 57 11.21 -16.22 -5.75
CA VAL A 57 11.71 -16.29 -4.37
C VAL A 57 10.56 -16.31 -3.37
N GLY A 58 9.56 -15.43 -3.55
CA GLY A 58 8.37 -15.38 -2.70
C GLY A 58 7.58 -16.67 -2.72
N GLU A 59 7.33 -17.21 -3.91
CA GLU A 59 6.60 -18.48 -4.11
C GLU A 59 7.31 -19.64 -3.40
N ARG A 60 8.62 -19.82 -3.65
CA ARG A 60 9.37 -20.95 -3.07
C ARG A 60 9.43 -20.85 -1.55
N LEU A 61 9.63 -19.65 -1.02
CA LEU A 61 9.70 -19.43 0.43
C LEU A 61 8.37 -19.77 1.13
N ALA A 62 7.24 -19.40 0.53
CA ALA A 62 5.92 -19.72 1.08
C ALA A 62 5.68 -21.23 1.05
N HIS A 63 5.81 -21.88 -0.10
CA HIS A 63 5.49 -23.31 -0.22
C HIS A 63 6.45 -24.21 0.55
N GLN A 64 7.75 -23.88 0.63
CA GLN A 64 8.72 -24.65 1.43
C GLN A 64 8.44 -24.59 2.94
N SER A 65 7.77 -23.54 3.41
CA SER A 65 7.42 -23.37 4.82
C SER A 65 5.99 -23.82 5.16
N GLY A 66 5.23 -24.34 4.18
CA GLY A 66 3.81 -24.63 4.35
C GLY A 66 2.94 -23.38 4.53
N GLY A 67 3.41 -22.24 4.01
CA GLY A 67 2.71 -20.97 4.04
C GLY A 67 1.92 -20.68 2.77
N VAL A 68 1.68 -19.40 2.51
CA VAL A 68 0.76 -18.91 1.47
C VAL A 68 1.48 -17.90 0.60
N PHE A 69 1.43 -18.09 -0.71
CA PHE A 69 1.84 -17.12 -1.71
C PHE A 69 0.63 -16.50 -2.38
N PHE A 70 0.49 -15.17 -2.30
CA PHE A 70 -0.68 -14.48 -2.87
C PHE A 70 -0.36 -13.39 -3.89
N LEU A 71 -1.30 -13.15 -4.81
CA LEU A 71 -1.24 -12.05 -5.78
C LEU A 71 -2.08 -10.87 -5.29
N ARG A 72 -1.48 -9.67 -5.25
CA ARG A 72 -2.21 -8.42 -5.04
C ARG A 72 -1.94 -7.43 -6.17
N ILE A 73 -2.98 -6.95 -6.83
CA ILE A 73 -2.84 -5.95 -7.89
C ILE A 73 -2.75 -4.56 -7.25
N GLU A 74 -1.66 -3.84 -7.50
CA GLU A 74 -1.41 -2.48 -6.99
C GLU A 74 -1.71 -1.43 -8.08
N ASP A 75 -3.01 -1.25 -8.35
CA ASP A 75 -3.61 -0.43 -9.40
C ASP A 75 -4.01 0.98 -8.95
N THR A 76 -3.34 1.54 -7.93
CA THR A 76 -3.71 2.86 -7.39
C THR A 76 -3.33 4.03 -8.31
N ASP A 77 -2.59 3.79 -9.39
CA ASP A 77 -2.23 4.79 -10.39
C ASP A 77 -2.94 4.53 -11.72
N GLU A 78 -4.20 4.97 -11.76
CA GLU A 78 -5.12 4.80 -12.90
C GLU A 78 -4.51 5.32 -14.22
N LYS A 79 -3.69 6.36 -14.18
CA LYS A 79 -3.08 6.95 -15.40
C LYS A 79 -2.07 6.04 -16.06
N ARG A 80 -1.48 5.11 -15.32
CA ARG A 80 -0.49 4.15 -15.81
C ARG A 80 -1.06 2.75 -15.97
N GLU A 81 -2.32 2.52 -15.60
CA GLU A 81 -2.95 1.21 -15.74
C GLU A 81 -3.15 0.86 -17.22
N ILE A 82 -2.75 -0.35 -17.58
CA ILE A 82 -2.97 -0.92 -18.90
C ILE A 82 -4.06 -1.99 -18.77
N ALA A 83 -5.20 -1.76 -19.42
CA ALA A 83 -6.29 -2.72 -19.45
C ALA A 83 -5.82 -4.10 -19.93
N GLY A 84 -6.23 -5.17 -19.24
CA GLY A 84 -5.81 -6.54 -19.54
C GLY A 84 -4.40 -6.92 -19.06
N ALA A 85 -3.62 -5.99 -18.51
CA ALA A 85 -2.26 -6.30 -18.04
C ALA A 85 -2.27 -7.27 -16.85
N ALA A 86 -3.24 -7.17 -15.94
CA ALA A 86 -3.39 -8.08 -14.81
C ALA A 86 -3.69 -9.52 -15.27
N GLN A 87 -4.65 -9.71 -16.18
CA GLN A 87 -4.99 -11.02 -16.76
C GLN A 87 -3.78 -11.61 -17.48
N LYS A 88 -3.10 -10.82 -18.32
CA LYS A 88 -1.91 -11.26 -19.04
C LYS A 88 -0.81 -11.69 -18.08
N LEU A 89 -0.59 -10.96 -16.99
CA LEU A 89 0.37 -11.29 -15.94
C LEU A 89 0.03 -12.62 -15.28
N ILE A 90 -1.22 -12.84 -14.88
CA ILE A 90 -1.69 -14.09 -14.25
C ILE A 90 -1.45 -15.27 -15.19
N SER A 91 -1.89 -15.17 -16.45
CA SER A 91 -1.70 -16.21 -17.46
C SER A 91 -0.23 -16.49 -17.77
N THR A 92 0.60 -15.44 -17.81
CA THR A 92 2.05 -15.58 -18.05
C THR A 92 2.72 -16.35 -16.90
N LEU A 93 2.43 -15.98 -15.66
CA LEU A 93 3.02 -16.65 -14.50
C LEU A 93 2.56 -18.11 -14.39
N ALA A 94 1.28 -18.37 -14.64
CA ALA A 94 0.74 -19.73 -14.68
C ALA A 94 1.40 -20.58 -15.77
N HIS A 95 1.69 -20.01 -16.95
CA HIS A 95 2.42 -20.69 -18.02
C HIS A 95 3.82 -21.13 -17.59
N TYR A 96 4.48 -20.36 -16.73
CA TYR A 96 5.80 -20.70 -16.16
C TYR A 96 5.70 -21.50 -14.85
N GLY A 97 4.53 -22.03 -14.50
CA GLY A 97 4.32 -22.87 -13.32
C GLY A 97 4.33 -22.12 -11.99
N VAL A 98 4.13 -20.81 -12.01
CA VAL A 98 3.96 -19.99 -10.81
C VAL A 98 2.47 -19.81 -10.55
N HIS A 99 2.00 -20.37 -9.43
CA HIS A 99 0.60 -20.32 -9.03
C HIS A 99 0.45 -19.62 -7.68
N PHE A 100 -0.69 -18.95 -7.50
CA PHE A 100 -1.03 -18.26 -6.26
C PHE A 100 -2.06 -19.07 -5.47
N ASP A 101 -1.85 -19.18 -4.16
CA ASP A 101 -2.77 -19.86 -3.25
C ASP A 101 -4.01 -19.00 -3.02
N GLU A 102 -3.80 -17.69 -2.88
CA GLU A 102 -4.79 -16.63 -2.74
C GLU A 102 -4.48 -15.48 -3.71
N GLY A 103 -5.44 -14.61 -4.02
CA GLY A 103 -5.17 -13.41 -4.80
C GLY A 103 -6.19 -13.08 -5.86
N ALA A 104 -5.81 -12.14 -6.71
CA ALA A 104 -6.50 -11.90 -7.98
C ALA A 104 -6.34 -13.13 -8.89
N VAL A 105 -7.44 -13.60 -9.46
CA VAL A 105 -7.51 -14.72 -10.39
C VAL A 105 -8.34 -14.32 -11.61
N ILE A 106 -8.25 -15.09 -12.69
CA ILE A 106 -9.14 -14.93 -13.84
C ILE A 106 -10.39 -15.77 -13.58
N GLY A 107 -11.55 -15.13 -13.54
CA GLY A 107 -12.87 -15.77 -13.39
C GLY A 107 -13.35 -16.46 -14.66
N ASP A 108 -14.47 -17.17 -14.57
CA ASP A 108 -15.06 -17.91 -15.71
C ASP A 108 -15.51 -16.99 -16.85
N ASP A 109 -15.80 -15.72 -16.55
CA ASP A 109 -16.14 -14.66 -17.49
C ASP A 109 -14.92 -13.97 -18.12
N GLY A 110 -13.70 -14.35 -17.70
CA GLY A 110 -12.45 -13.75 -18.14
C GLY A 110 -12.04 -12.49 -17.38
N GLU A 111 -12.85 -12.03 -16.42
CA GLU A 111 -12.58 -10.86 -15.61
C GLU A 111 -11.78 -11.20 -14.36
N ILE A 112 -11.26 -10.16 -13.68
CA ILE A 112 -10.56 -10.36 -12.42
C ILE A 112 -11.56 -10.73 -11.32
N ALA A 113 -11.38 -11.92 -10.76
CA ALA A 113 -12.06 -12.40 -9.56
C ALA A 113 -11.05 -12.55 -8.40
N TYR A 114 -11.53 -12.95 -7.23
CA TYR A 114 -10.70 -13.11 -6.04
C TYR A 114 -10.82 -14.51 -5.46
N LYS A 115 -9.67 -15.08 -5.09
CA LYS A 115 -9.57 -16.34 -4.36
C LYS A 115 -8.93 -16.10 -2.99
N GLY A 116 -9.59 -16.52 -1.92
CA GLY A 116 -9.08 -16.42 -0.55
C GLY A 116 -9.85 -15.42 0.32
N GLU A 117 -9.62 -15.49 1.63
CA GLU A 117 -10.41 -14.78 2.65
C GLU A 117 -9.99 -13.30 2.83
N TYR A 118 -8.86 -12.88 2.28
CA TYR A 118 -8.30 -11.54 2.48
C TYR A 118 -8.62 -10.57 1.34
N GLY A 119 -9.59 -10.92 0.52
CA GLY A 119 -10.08 -10.09 -0.57
C GLY A 119 -10.64 -8.73 -0.10
N PRO A 120 -10.88 -7.81 -1.05
CA PRO A 120 -10.48 -7.89 -2.45
C PRO A 120 -8.95 -7.77 -2.60
N TYR A 121 -8.37 -8.43 -3.61
CA TYR A 121 -6.92 -8.43 -3.84
C TYR A 121 -6.48 -7.37 -4.88
N LYS A 122 -7.37 -6.43 -5.22
CA LYS A 122 -7.09 -5.25 -6.03
C LYS A 122 -7.12 -4.02 -5.12
N GLN A 123 -6.09 -3.16 -5.19
CA GLN A 123 -5.94 -2.08 -4.21
C GLN A 123 -6.95 -0.95 -4.39
N SER A 124 -7.38 -0.64 -5.61
CA SER A 124 -8.42 0.37 -5.86
C SER A 124 -9.74 0.07 -5.13
N GLU A 125 -10.07 -1.21 -4.95
CA GLU A 125 -11.28 -1.67 -4.24
C GLU A 125 -11.14 -1.64 -2.71
N ARG A 126 -9.95 -1.36 -2.18
CA ARG A 126 -9.66 -1.35 -0.74
C ARG A 126 -9.70 0.05 -0.12
N GLY A 127 -10.15 1.06 -0.86
CA GLY A 127 -10.29 2.45 -0.40
C GLY A 127 -10.90 2.60 1.00
N PRO A 128 -12.05 1.97 1.32
CA PRO A 128 -12.65 2.05 2.65
C PRO A 128 -11.72 1.61 3.78
N ILE A 129 -10.93 0.56 3.57
CA ILE A 129 -9.97 0.05 4.55
C ILE A 129 -8.90 1.10 4.84
N TYR A 130 -8.34 1.71 3.79
CA TYR A 130 -7.27 2.71 3.96
C TYR A 130 -7.77 3.95 4.71
N ARG A 131 -9.02 4.37 4.47
CA ARG A 131 -9.61 5.52 5.13
C ARG A 131 -9.79 5.32 6.63
N VAL A 132 -10.09 4.09 7.08
CA VAL A 132 -10.13 3.73 8.51
C VAL A 132 -8.77 3.96 9.17
N TYR A 133 -7.70 3.42 8.58
CA TYR A 133 -6.35 3.59 9.13
C TYR A 133 -5.85 5.03 9.01
N ALA A 134 -6.16 5.74 7.92
CA ALA A 134 -5.84 7.15 7.78
C ALA A 134 -6.50 8.00 8.89
N LYS A 135 -7.78 7.75 9.18
CA LYS A 135 -8.49 8.39 10.31
C LYS A 135 -7.83 8.07 11.64
N ASP A 136 -7.47 6.81 11.91
CA ASP A 136 -6.78 6.42 13.15
C ASP A 136 -5.41 7.12 13.31
N LEU A 137 -4.62 7.18 12.22
CA LEU A 137 -3.33 7.85 12.23
C LEU A 137 -3.46 9.35 12.49
N VAL A 138 -4.42 10.03 11.86
CA VAL A 138 -4.69 11.45 12.15
C VAL A 138 -5.13 11.62 13.61
N ARG A 139 -6.07 10.80 14.08
CA ARG A 139 -6.59 10.83 15.46
C ARG A 139 -5.48 10.68 16.50
N ARG A 140 -4.46 9.87 16.21
CA ARG A 140 -3.27 9.63 17.05
C ARG A 140 -2.17 10.68 16.88
N GLY A 141 -2.36 11.68 16.01
CA GLY A 141 -1.37 12.71 15.70
C GLY A 141 -0.19 12.22 14.83
N LEU A 142 -0.29 11.00 14.29
CA LEU A 142 0.73 10.36 13.45
C LEU A 142 0.62 10.74 11.97
N ALA A 143 -0.49 11.33 11.55
CA ALA A 143 -0.70 11.89 10.22
C ALA A 143 -1.33 13.28 10.30
N TYR A 144 -1.19 14.06 9.23
CA TYR A 144 -1.75 15.41 9.10
C TYR A 144 -2.12 15.68 7.64
N PRO A 145 -3.17 16.47 7.37
CA PRO A 145 -3.50 16.88 6.00
C PRO A 145 -2.45 17.85 5.46
N VAL A 146 -2.13 17.70 4.18
CA VAL A 146 -1.32 18.66 3.42
C VAL A 146 -2.26 19.33 2.41
N PHE A 147 -2.34 20.66 2.48
CA PHE A 147 -3.17 21.46 1.57
C PHE A 147 -2.36 22.11 0.44
N THR A 148 -1.05 21.83 0.38
CA THR A 148 -0.16 22.34 -0.67
C THR A 148 -0.67 21.94 -2.04
N THR A 149 -0.86 22.92 -2.92
CA THR A 149 -1.32 22.64 -4.29
C THR A 149 -0.20 22.03 -5.12
N ARG A 150 -0.56 21.50 -6.29
CA ARG A 150 0.44 20.97 -7.24
C ARG A 150 1.41 22.06 -7.69
N GLU A 151 0.91 23.26 -7.96
CA GLU A 151 1.69 24.42 -8.40
C GLU A 151 2.65 24.88 -7.30
N GLU A 152 2.18 24.93 -6.04
CA GLU A 152 3.02 25.24 -4.89
C GLU A 152 4.13 24.20 -4.71
N LEU A 153 3.81 22.91 -4.87
CA LEU A 153 4.78 21.81 -4.80
C LEU A 153 5.81 21.89 -5.94
N GLU A 154 5.38 22.19 -7.17
CA GLU A 154 6.27 22.39 -8.32
C GLU A 154 7.20 23.60 -8.11
N SER A 155 6.70 24.69 -7.51
CA SER A 155 7.48 25.86 -7.15
C SER A 155 8.54 25.55 -6.09
N LEU A 156 8.18 24.85 -5.00
CA LEU A 156 9.11 24.40 -3.96
C LEU A 156 10.22 23.49 -4.54
N ASN A 157 9.84 22.56 -5.41
CA ASN A 157 10.78 21.65 -6.07
C ASN A 157 11.70 22.35 -7.10
N ALA A 158 11.30 23.51 -7.62
CA ALA A 158 12.13 24.32 -8.49
C ALA A 158 13.21 25.10 -7.71
N SER A 159 12.89 25.51 -6.47
CA SER A 159 13.82 26.26 -5.60
C SER A 159 14.94 25.40 -4.98
N ASP A 160 14.78 24.09 -4.85
CA ASP A 160 15.68 23.24 -4.04
C ASP A 160 16.72 22.40 -4.81
N LYS A 161 16.82 22.50 -6.14
CA LYS A 161 17.73 21.63 -6.92
C LYS A 161 19.24 21.97 -6.85
N LYS A 162 19.64 23.03 -6.13
CA LYS A 162 21.06 23.47 -6.04
C LYS A 162 21.66 23.42 -4.63
N ALA A 163 20.87 23.23 -3.58
CA ALA A 163 21.40 22.96 -2.25
C ALA A 163 21.61 21.44 -2.14
N GLU A 164 22.70 20.97 -2.73
CA GLU A 164 23.15 19.59 -2.66
C GLU A 164 23.25 19.16 -1.19
N VAL A 165 22.22 18.45 -0.71
CA VAL A 165 22.26 17.80 0.59
C VAL A 165 23.24 16.64 0.43
N LYS A 166 24.52 16.92 0.71
CA LYS A 166 25.54 15.90 0.95
C LYS A 166 24.97 14.85 1.88
N SER A 167 25.28 13.57 1.64
CA SER A 167 24.83 12.43 2.45
C SER A 167 24.82 12.81 3.93
N ARG A 168 23.63 12.92 4.52
CA ARG A 168 23.47 13.25 5.94
C ARG A 168 23.37 11.94 6.71
N GLU A 169 24.17 11.82 7.77
CA GLU A 169 23.99 10.72 8.72
C GLU A 169 22.65 10.92 9.45
N TRP A 170 21.78 9.92 9.35
CA TRP A 170 20.50 9.89 10.03
C TRP A 170 20.69 9.32 11.45
N THR A 171 20.98 10.19 12.40
CA THR A 171 21.03 9.85 13.84
C THR A 171 19.65 10.02 14.49
N GLU A 172 19.43 9.40 15.66
CA GLU A 172 18.19 9.57 16.44
C GLU A 172 17.96 11.04 16.82
N GLU A 173 19.02 11.75 17.22
CA GLU A 173 18.95 13.16 17.59
C GLU A 173 18.57 14.05 16.40
N PHE A 174 19.12 13.76 15.22
CA PHE A 174 18.74 14.47 14.00
C PHE A 174 17.28 14.19 13.61
N ALA A 175 16.82 12.94 13.75
CA ALA A 175 15.42 12.59 13.51
C ALA A 175 14.47 13.33 14.45
N GLU A 176 14.83 13.47 15.74
CA GLU A 176 14.02 14.23 16.70
C GLU A 176 14.01 15.73 16.40
N GLN A 177 15.17 16.33 16.05
CA GLN A 177 15.22 17.73 15.60
C GLN A 177 14.38 17.98 14.34
N GLN A 178 14.48 17.09 13.34
CA GLN A 178 13.65 17.20 12.13
C GLN A 178 12.16 17.05 12.45
N LYS A 179 11.81 16.17 13.37
CA LYS A 179 10.43 16.03 13.85
C LYS A 179 9.95 17.29 14.55
N GLU A 180 10.74 17.92 15.41
CA GLU A 180 10.39 19.20 16.04
C GLU A 180 10.21 20.32 15.01
N GLU A 181 11.11 20.44 14.04
CA GLU A 181 10.98 21.42 12.95
C GLU A 181 9.72 21.17 12.11
N MET A 182 9.45 19.91 11.74
CA MET A 182 8.25 19.54 11.01
C MET A 182 6.99 19.85 11.80
N LEU A 183 6.97 19.57 13.11
CA LEU A 183 5.86 19.88 14.01
C LEU A 183 5.63 21.39 14.14
N ALA A 184 6.70 22.19 14.27
CA ALA A 184 6.64 23.64 14.34
C ALA A 184 6.12 24.28 13.04
N ARG A 185 6.41 23.67 11.90
CA ARG A 185 5.93 24.09 10.57
C ARG A 185 4.49 23.65 10.27
N ARG A 186 3.87 22.82 11.12
CA ARG A 186 2.45 22.48 10.94
C ARG A 186 1.57 23.66 11.31
N VAL A 187 1.40 24.59 10.38
CA VAL A 187 0.41 25.67 10.47
C VAL A 187 -0.92 25.11 9.96
N PHE A 188 -1.81 24.75 10.90
CA PHE A 188 -3.12 24.24 10.58
C PHE A 188 -4.12 25.39 10.44
N THR A 189 -4.55 25.69 9.22
CA THR A 189 -5.63 26.65 8.98
C THR A 189 -6.96 25.92 8.97
N LEU A 190 -7.53 25.70 10.15
CA LEU A 190 -8.94 25.32 10.29
C LEU A 190 -9.71 26.61 10.53
N LYS A 191 -10.37 27.14 9.48
CA LYS A 191 -11.35 28.22 9.60
C LYS A 191 -12.71 27.66 10.01
#